data_AF-A0A3S4EZD9-F1
#
_entry.id   AF-A0A3S4EZD9-F1
#
_cell.length_a   1.000
_cell.length_b   1.000
_cell.length_c   1.000
_cell.angle_alpha   90.00
_cell.angle_beta   90.00
_cell.angle_gamma   90.00
#
_symmetry.space_group_name_H-M   'P 1'
#
loop_
_entity.id
_entity.type
_entity.pdbx_description
1 polymer ?
#
loop_
_entity_poly.entity_id
_entity_poly.type
_entity_poly.pdbx_seq_one_letter_code
_entity_poly.pdbx_strand_id
1 'polypeptide(L)' 'MANIEIRQESPSAFYIKVHETDNVAIIVNDHGLKAGTRFPDGLETD' A
#
# COMPACT_ATOMS: atom_id res chain seq x y z
N MET A 1 21.67 10.55 -24.42
CA MET A 1 21.19 10.27 -23.04
C MET A 1 20.28 9.06 -23.14
N ALA A 2 20.52 8.00 -22.37
CA ALA A 2 19.66 6.82 -22.40
C ALA A 2 18.40 7.08 -21.56
N ASN A 3 17.24 6.76 -22.10
CA ASN A 3 15.97 6.78 -21.35
C ASN A 3 15.86 5.49 -20.57
N ILE A 4 16.03 5.56 -19.24
CA ILE A 4 15.80 4.43 -18.33
C ILE A 4 14.40 4.62 -17.74
N GLU A 5 13.54 3.62 -17.91
CA GLU A 5 12.22 3.55 -17.26
C GLU A 5 12.27 2.49 -16.15
N ILE A 6 11.89 2.87 -14.93
CA ILE A 6 11.66 1.94 -13.82
C ILE A 6 10.16 1.69 -13.72
N ARG A 7 9.74 0.44 -13.91
CA ARG A 7 8.33 0.03 -13.81
C ARG A 7 8.15 -0.78 -12.54
N GLN A 8 7.19 -0.37 -11.71
CA GLN A 8 6.78 -1.15 -10.56
C GLN A 8 5.78 -2.23 -11.03
N GLU A 9 5.87 -3.42 -10.44
CA GLU A 9 4.79 -4.39 -10.55
C GLU A 9 3.52 -3.83 -9.89
N SER A 10 2.35 -4.23 -10.40
CA SER A 10 1.08 -3.78 -9.84
C SER A 10 0.97 -4.24 -8.38
N PRO A 11 0.72 -3.33 -7.42
CA PRO A 11 0.58 -3.72 -6.02
C PRO A 11 -0.58 -4.70 -5.84
N SER A 12 -0.40 -5.72 -4.99
CA SER A 12 -1.43 -6.68 -4.62
C SER A 12 -2.29 -6.24 -3.43
N ALA A 13 -1.95 -5.09 -2.82
CA ALA A 13 -2.63 -4.55 -1.64
C ALA A 13 -2.68 -3.03 -1.70
N PHE A 14 -3.83 -2.48 -1.31
CA PHE A 14 -4.07 -1.04 -1.17
C PHE A 14 -4.74 -0.75 0.17
N TYR A 15 -4.66 0.50 0.61
CA TYR A 15 -5.55 1.03 1.62
C TYR A 15 -6.21 2.31 1.13
N ILE A 16 -7.39 2.62 1.66
CA ILE A 16 -8.11 3.86 1.42
C ILE A 16 -8.23 4.62 2.74
N LYS A 17 -7.71 5.85 2.75
CA LYS A 17 -7.84 6.84 3.83
C LYS A 17 -8.66 8.01 3.30
N VAL A 18 -9.77 8.34 3.94
CA VAL A 18 -10.76 9.29 3.37
C VAL A 18 -10.32 10.72 3.63
N HIS A 19 -9.79 11.00 4.81
CA HIS A 19 -9.33 12.31 5.22
C HIS A 19 -7.93 12.25 5.82
N GLU A 20 -7.12 13.30 5.64
CA GLU A 20 -5.73 13.32 6.13
C GLU A 20 -5.62 13.11 7.64
N THR A 21 -6.61 13.61 8.40
CA THR A 21 -6.66 13.48 9.86
C THR A 21 -7.24 12.15 10.35
N ASP A 22 -7.67 11.26 9.46
CA ASP A 22 -8.12 9.94 9.89
C ASP A 22 -6.95 9.20 10.55
N ASN A 23 -7.25 8.44 11.60
CA ASN A 23 -6.29 7.56 12.26
C ASN A 23 -6.49 6.09 11.87
N VAL A 24 -7.41 5.83 10.93
CA VAL A 24 -7.76 4.51 10.41
C VAL A 24 -7.84 4.55 8.88
N ALA A 25 -7.69 3.38 8.24
CA ALA A 25 -7.85 3.20 6.80
C ALA A 25 -8.51 1.84 6.52
N ILE A 26 -9.13 1.68 5.35
CA ILE A 26 -9.73 0.42 4.91
C ILE A 26 -8.77 -0.30 3.97
N ILE A 27 -8.51 -1.57 4.25
CA ILE A 27 -7.72 -2.44 3.37
C ILE A 27 -8.55 -2.88 2.16
N VAL A 28 -7.93 -2.84 0.98
CA VAL A 28 -8.51 -3.35 -0.27
C VAL A 28 -7.57 -4.39 -0.85
N ASN A 29 -7.91 -5.66 -0.61
CA ASN A 29 -7.33 -6.82 -1.27
C ASN A 29 -8.26 -8.04 -1.13
N ASP A 30 -7.99 -9.09 -1.88
CA ASP A 30 -8.68 -10.36 -1.70
C ASP A 30 -8.10 -11.07 -0.46
N HIS A 31 -9.00 -11.45 0.47
CA HIS A 31 -8.70 -12.23 1.69
C HIS A 31 -7.96 -11.52 2.84
N GLY A 32 -7.88 -10.19 2.85
CA GLY A 32 -7.18 -9.46 3.92
C GLY A 32 -5.66 -9.57 3.81
N LEU A 33 -4.93 -8.85 4.66
CA LEU A 33 -3.46 -8.82 4.60
C LEU A 33 -2.85 -9.88 5.51
N LYS A 34 -1.70 -10.40 5.09
CA LYS A 34 -0.84 -11.18 5.98
C LYS A 34 -0.16 -10.22 6.96
N ALA A 35 0.00 -10.65 8.20
CA ALA A 35 0.90 -10.00 9.16
C ALA A 35 2.28 -9.72 8.53
N GLY A 36 2.84 -8.56 8.84
CA GLY A 36 4.09 -8.03 8.28
C GLY A 36 3.95 -7.37 6.90
N THR A 37 2.73 -7.20 6.37
CA THR A 37 2.56 -6.44 5.11
C THR A 37 2.89 -4.97 5.36
N ARG A 38 3.78 -4.41 4.52
CA ARG A 38 4.31 -3.05 4.65
C ARG A 38 3.88 -2.14 3.50
N PHE A 39 3.45 -0.92 3.84
CA PHE A 39 3.10 0.12 2.87
C PHE A 39 4.21 1.18 2.74
N PRO A 40 4.23 1.96 1.64
CA PRO A 40 5.28 2.96 1.39
C PRO A 40 5.40 4.08 2.43
N ASP A 41 4.34 4.32 3.20
CA ASP A 41 4.27 5.30 4.29
C ASP A 41 4.80 4.77 5.63
N GLY A 42 5.21 3.50 5.67
CA GLY A 42 5.73 2.85 6.87
C GLY A 42 4.70 2.11 7.71
N LEU A 43 3.42 2.08 7.30
CA LEU A 43 2.40 1.26 7.95
C LEU A 43 2.74 -0.23 7.81
N GLU A 44 2.68 -0.97 8.91
CA GLU A 44 2.90 -2.42 8.99
C GLU A 44 1.70 -3.08 9.69
N THR A 45 1.30 -4.24 9.21
CA THR A 45 0.20 -5.03 9.81
C THR A 45 0.76 -6.02 10.82
N ASP A 46 0.13 -6.13 12.00
CA ASP A 46 0.49 -7.12 13.03
C ASP A 46 -0.04 -8.54 12.73
#